data_AF-A0AAX3NPB8-F1
#
_entry.id   AF-A0AAX3NPB8-F1
#
_cell.length_a   1.000
_cell.length_b   1.000
_cell.length_c   1.000
_cell.angle_alpha   90.00
_cell.angle_beta   90.00
_cell.angle_gamma   90.00
#
_symmetry.space_group_name_H-M   'P 1'
#
loop_
_entity.id
_entity.type
_entity.pdbx_description
1 polymer ?
#
loop_
_entity_poly.entity_id
_entity_poly.type
_entity_poly.pdbx_seq_one_letter_code
_entity_poly.pdbx_strand_id
1 'polypeptide(L)'
;MVHITLIYAGLLGLLFLGLSFWVVKRRAQFGVMIGQGEAPELLAAIRAHGNFAEYVPLTLLLMALCELSGAGALWLHAGGAMLLVGRILHAIGIQIPKAPNVPRFLGTLLFWLALGLFSVLALLQGMAAA
;
A
#
# COMPACT_ATOMS: atom_id res chain seq x y z
N MET A 1 16.52 13.15 -10.20
CA MET A 1 16.38 11.69 -10.41
C MET A 1 15.63 11.12 -9.22
N VAL A 2 14.62 10.26 -9.44
CA VAL A 2 13.67 9.78 -8.39
C VAL A 2 14.13 8.50 -7.69
N HIS A 3 15.38 8.47 -7.24
CA HIS A 3 16.01 7.23 -6.76
C HIS A 3 15.32 6.65 -5.53
N ILE A 4 14.85 7.49 -4.59
CA ILE A 4 14.23 7.00 -3.36
C ILE A 4 12.87 6.40 -3.67
N THR A 5 12.05 7.10 -4.46
CA THR A 5 10.75 6.59 -4.89
C THR A 5 10.89 5.29 -5.68
N LEU A 6 11.92 5.15 -6.53
CA LEU A 6 12.16 3.91 -7.28
C LEU A 6 12.41 2.70 -6.36
N ILE A 7 13.13 2.88 -5.25
CA ILE A 7 13.36 1.80 -4.28
C ILE A 7 12.02 1.33 -3.70
N TYR A 8 11.20 2.26 -3.19
CA TYR A 8 9.92 1.90 -2.58
C TYR A 8 8.92 1.39 -3.62
N ALA A 9 8.87 1.96 -4.81
CA ALA A 9 8.04 1.49 -5.91
C ALA A 9 8.40 0.05 -6.32
N GLY A 10 9.69 -0.27 -6.38
CA GLY A 10 10.16 -1.63 -6.66
C GLY A 10 9.76 -2.63 -5.56
N LEU A 11 9.99 -2.29 -4.30
CA LEU A 11 9.63 -3.14 -3.15
C LEU A 11 8.11 -3.36 -3.07
N LEU A 12 7.33 -2.30 -3.25
CA LEU A 12 5.87 -2.35 -3.27
C LEU A 12 5.34 -3.11 -4.50
N GLY A 13 5.99 -2.98 -5.66
CA GLY A 13 5.67 -3.78 -6.84
C GLY A 13 5.85 -5.28 -6.62
N LEU A 14 6.95 -5.68 -5.96
CA LEU A 14 7.17 -7.08 -5.58
C LEU A 14 6.13 -7.57 -4.55
N LEU A 15 5.77 -6.74 -3.58
CA LEU A 15 4.71 -7.06 -2.62
C LEU A 15 3.35 -7.21 -3.32
N PHE A 16 3.03 -6.32 -4.26
CA PHE A 16 1.80 -6.40 -5.05
C PHE A 16 1.73 -7.71 -5.83
N LEU A 17 2.83 -8.08 -6.52
CA LEU A 17 2.95 -9.33 -7.25
C LEU A 17 2.74 -10.55 -6.33
N GLY A 18 3.32 -10.53 -5.12
CA GLY A 18 3.10 -11.56 -4.11
C GLY A 18 1.63 -11.70 -3.70
N LEU A 19 0.94 -10.57 -3.48
CA LEU A 19 -0.51 -10.57 -3.20
C LEU A 19 -1.33 -11.08 -4.40
N SER A 20 -0.92 -10.77 -5.63
CA SER A 20 -1.60 -11.25 -6.84
C SER A 20 -1.51 -12.78 -6.94
N PHE A 21 -0.30 -13.35 -6.77
CA PHE A 21 -0.11 -14.80 -6.74
C PHE A 21 -0.95 -15.47 -5.65
N TRP A 22 -1.06 -14.82 -4.49
CA TRP A 22 -1.85 -15.36 -3.40
C TRP A 22 -3.35 -15.40 -3.70
N VAL A 23 -3.91 -14.35 -4.35
CA VAL A 23 -5.29 -14.38 -4.84
C VAL A 23 -5.48 -15.50 -5.86
N VAL A 24 -4.58 -15.64 -6.83
CA VAL A 24 -4.65 -16.69 -7.87
C VAL A 24 -4.63 -18.08 -7.24
N LYS A 25 -3.71 -18.32 -6.29
CA LYS A 25 -3.63 -19.59 -5.56
C LYS A 25 -4.93 -19.92 -4.83
N ARG A 26 -5.55 -18.94 -4.16
CA ARG A 26 -6.82 -19.14 -3.45
C ARG A 26 -7.99 -19.36 -4.41
N ARG A 27 -8.02 -18.69 -5.57
CA ARG A 27 -9.03 -18.96 -6.61
C ARG A 27 -8.97 -20.41 -7.10
N ALA A 28 -7.77 -20.90 -7.38
CA ALA A 28 -7.56 -22.29 -7.78
C ALA A 28 -7.97 -23.27 -6.67
N GLN A 29 -7.60 -22.99 -5.42
CA GLN A 29 -7.96 -23.81 -4.27
C GLN A 29 -9.47 -23.95 -4.07
N PHE A 30 -10.24 -22.86 -4.25
CA PHE A 30 -11.69 -22.85 -4.01
C PHE A 30 -12.53 -23.02 -5.29
N GLY A 31 -11.90 -23.18 -6.46
CA GLY A 31 -12.61 -23.31 -7.74
C GLY A 31 -13.43 -22.07 -8.15
N VAL A 32 -13.03 -20.86 -7.71
CA VAL A 32 -13.79 -19.62 -7.92
C VAL A 32 -13.16 -18.75 -9.01
N MET A 33 -13.87 -18.58 -10.13
CA MET A 33 -13.42 -17.74 -11.24
C MET A 33 -13.58 -16.23 -10.96
N ILE A 34 -14.76 -15.80 -10.51
CA ILE A 34 -15.10 -14.38 -10.24
C ILE A 34 -15.72 -14.27 -8.84
N GLY A 35 -15.50 -13.13 -8.18
CA GLY A 35 -15.97 -12.91 -6.81
C GLY A 35 -15.21 -13.79 -5.81
N GLN A 36 -15.89 -14.15 -4.72
CA GLN A 36 -15.32 -14.92 -3.60
C GLN A 36 -15.98 -16.29 -3.36
N GLY A 37 -17.10 -16.58 -4.03
CA GLY A 37 -17.91 -17.77 -3.73
C GLY A 37 -18.27 -17.86 -2.24
N GLU A 38 -18.18 -19.07 -1.67
CA GLU A 38 -18.39 -19.35 -0.25
C GLU A 38 -17.07 -19.41 0.55
N ALA A 39 -16.01 -18.75 0.08
CA ALA A 39 -14.67 -18.80 0.69
C ALA A 39 -14.26 -17.46 1.34
N PRO A 40 -14.44 -17.28 2.66
CA PRO A 40 -14.03 -16.06 3.38
C PRO A 40 -12.53 -15.74 3.23
N GLU A 41 -11.68 -16.77 3.14
CA GLU A 41 -10.24 -16.62 2.94
C GLU A 41 -9.90 -16.00 1.58
N LEU A 42 -10.67 -16.34 0.54
CA LEU A 42 -10.52 -15.75 -0.79
C LEU A 42 -10.96 -14.28 -0.76
N LEU A 43 -12.06 -13.95 -0.07
CA LEU A 43 -12.45 -12.55 0.14
C LEU A 43 -11.35 -11.76 0.85
N ALA A 44 -10.74 -12.30 1.90
CA ALA A 44 -9.64 -11.65 2.61
C ALA A 44 -8.44 -11.38 1.70
N ALA A 45 -8.02 -12.37 0.90
CA ALA A 45 -6.95 -12.21 -0.09
C ALA A 45 -7.31 -11.16 -1.16
N ILE A 46 -8.53 -11.19 -1.70
CA ILE A 46 -9.02 -10.21 -2.68
C ILE A 46 -8.99 -8.80 -2.09
N ARG A 47 -9.44 -8.60 -0.84
CA ARG A 47 -9.42 -7.27 -0.21
C ARG A 47 -8.02 -6.81 0.16
N ALA A 48 -7.11 -7.73 0.51
CA ALA A 48 -5.71 -7.39 0.74
C ALA A 48 -5.08 -6.79 -0.54
N HIS A 49 -5.27 -7.48 -1.66
CA HIS A 49 -4.80 -7.06 -2.98
C HIS A 49 -5.51 -5.81 -3.49
N GLY A 50 -6.84 -5.75 -3.36
CA GLY A 50 -7.67 -4.61 -3.78
C GLY A 50 -7.31 -3.32 -3.06
N ASN A 51 -7.22 -3.34 -1.72
CA ASN A 51 -6.78 -2.17 -0.97
C ASN A 51 -5.38 -1.70 -1.38
N PHE A 52 -4.48 -2.64 -1.68
CA PHE A 52 -3.16 -2.29 -2.16
C PHE A 52 -3.26 -1.51 -3.48
N ALA A 53 -4.01 -2.04 -4.46
CA ALA A 53 -4.21 -1.41 -5.76
C ALA A 53 -4.91 -0.05 -5.69
N GLU A 54 -5.78 0.15 -4.71
CA GLU A 54 -6.53 1.40 -4.50
C GLU A 54 -5.63 2.53 -3.94
N TYR A 55 -4.74 2.23 -3.00
CA TYR A 55 -4.01 3.27 -2.23
C TYR A 55 -2.55 3.45 -2.62
N VAL A 56 -1.85 2.37 -2.96
CA VAL A 56 -0.40 2.41 -3.17
C VAL A 56 -0.01 3.21 -4.42
N PRO A 57 -0.68 3.06 -5.58
CA PRO A 57 -0.32 3.81 -6.79
C PRO A 57 -0.43 5.32 -6.60
N LEU A 58 -1.52 5.80 -5.99
CA LEU A 58 -1.70 7.22 -5.70
C LEU A 58 -0.63 7.74 -4.73
N THR A 59 -0.32 6.97 -3.68
CA THR A 59 0.69 7.38 -2.70
C THR A 59 2.09 7.44 -3.32
N LEU A 60 2.45 6.48 -4.18
CA LEU A 60 3.73 6.48 -4.92
C LEU A 60 3.80 7.62 -5.94
N LEU A 61 2.69 7.95 -6.60
CA LEU A 61 2.62 9.09 -7.50
C LEU A 61 2.91 10.40 -6.75
N LEU A 62 2.26 10.62 -5.61
CA LEU A 62 2.50 11.79 -4.76
C LEU A 62 3.94 11.81 -4.25
N MET A 63 4.48 10.67 -3.82
CA MET A 63 5.87 10.54 -3.39
C MET A 63 6.86 10.93 -4.51
N ALA A 64 6.64 10.44 -5.73
CA ALA A 64 7.47 10.78 -6.89
C ALA A 64 7.42 12.28 -7.20
N LEU A 65 6.22 12.87 -7.20
CA LEU A 65 6.04 14.31 -7.41
C LEU A 65 6.75 15.13 -6.32
N CYS A 66 6.64 14.70 -5.05
CA CYS A 66 7.35 15.36 -3.96
C CYS A 66 8.88 15.28 -4.12
N GLU A 67 9.42 14.12 -4.54
CA GLU A 67 10.86 13.96 -4.79
C GLU A 67 11.33 14.81 -5.97
N LEU A 68 10.55 14.88 -7.04
CA LEU A 68 10.83 15.75 -8.19
C LEU A 68 10.80 17.25 -7.81
N SER A 69 9.96 17.62 -6.85
CA SER A 69 9.86 18.97 -6.27
C SER A 69 10.88 19.23 -5.16
N GLY A 70 11.86 18.33 -4.95
CA GLY A 70 12.96 18.55 -4.01
C GLY A 70 12.60 18.27 -2.54
N ALA A 71 11.63 17.40 -2.26
CA ALA A 71 11.35 16.96 -0.90
C ALA A 71 12.60 16.32 -0.25
N GLY A 72 12.83 16.63 1.03
CA GLY A 72 13.98 16.10 1.76
C GLY A 72 13.95 14.58 1.87
N ALA A 73 15.12 13.95 1.73
CA ALA A 73 15.28 12.49 1.76
C ALA A 73 14.69 11.82 3.02
N LEU A 74 14.75 12.49 4.17
CA LEU A 74 14.15 12.02 5.42
C LEU A 74 12.65 11.76 5.27
N TRP A 75 11.91 12.71 4.68
CA TRP A 75 10.46 12.61 4.51
C TRP A 75 10.08 11.53 3.50
N LEU A 76 10.87 11.39 2.43
CA LEU A 76 10.69 10.36 1.43
C LEU A 76 10.89 8.96 2.03
N HIS A 77 11.97 8.74 2.79
CA HIS A 77 12.21 7.46 3.45
C HIS A 77 11.19 7.15 4.54
N ALA A 78 10.82 8.13 5.35
CA ALA A 78 9.79 7.97 6.38
C ALA A 78 8.45 7.56 5.76
N GLY A 79 7.95 8.32 4.79
CA GLY A 79 6.68 8.02 4.12
C GLY A 79 6.72 6.70 3.33
N GLY A 80 7.80 6.41 2.61
CA GLY A 80 7.99 5.17 1.88
C GLY A 80 8.03 3.94 2.82
N ALA A 81 8.73 4.03 3.95
CA ALA A 81 8.79 2.96 4.94
C ALA A 81 7.44 2.74 5.62
N MET A 82 6.73 3.82 5.98
CA MET A 82 5.37 3.74 6.53
C MET A 82 4.41 3.06 5.55
N LEU A 83 4.48 3.41 4.26
CA LEU A 83 3.69 2.76 3.23
C LEU A 83 4.01 1.26 3.15
N LEU A 84 5.29 0.90 3.00
CA LEU A 84 5.72 -0.51 2.87
C LEU A 84 5.32 -1.36 4.09
N VAL A 85 5.70 -0.94 5.30
CA VAL A 85 5.39 -1.65 6.54
C VAL A 85 3.88 -1.70 6.75
N GLY A 86 3.16 -0.60 6.48
CA GLY A 86 1.71 -0.54 6.57
C GLY A 86 1.01 -1.53 5.64
N ARG A 87 1.55 -1.78 4.43
CA ARG A 87 1.01 -2.78 3.49
C ARG A 87 1.29 -4.21 3.93
N ILE A 88 2.47 -4.49 4.47
CA ILE A 88 2.79 -5.81 5.03
C ILE A 88 1.88 -6.13 6.22
N LEU A 89 1.79 -5.23 7.20
CA LEU A 89 0.98 -5.44 8.41
C LEU A 89 -0.51 -5.58 8.09
N HIS A 90 -1.04 -4.79 7.16
CA HIS A 90 -2.43 -4.88 6.75
C HIS A 90 -2.73 -6.20 6.02
N ALA A 91 -1.84 -6.64 5.12
CA ALA A 91 -1.99 -7.92 4.44
C ALA A 91 -1.96 -9.11 5.41
N ILE A 92 -1.18 -9.03 6.48
CA ILE A 92 -1.19 -10.02 7.58
C ILE A 92 -2.50 -9.92 8.37
N GLY A 93 -2.87 -8.71 8.81
CA GLY A 93 -4.01 -8.49 9.68
C GLY A 93 -5.37 -8.81 9.06
N ILE A 94 -5.50 -8.68 7.73
CA ILE A 94 -6.76 -9.00 7.03
C ILE A 94 -7.02 -10.51 6.96
N GLN A 95 -6.01 -11.35 7.17
CA GLN A 95 -6.17 -12.82 7.24
C GLN A 95 -6.62 -13.29 8.62
N ILE A 96 -6.55 -12.44 9.64
CA ILE A 96 -6.94 -12.80 10.99
C ILE A 96 -8.47 -12.67 11.09
N PRO A 97 -9.22 -13.76 11.33
CA PRO A 97 -10.68 -13.75 11.24
C PRO A 97 -11.37 -12.84 12.26
N LYS A 98 -10.70 -12.55 13.39
CA LYS A 98 -11.22 -11.69 14.45
C LYS A 98 -10.76 -10.25 14.24
N ALA A 99 -11.72 -9.36 14.05
CA ALA A 99 -11.54 -7.92 14.10
C ALA A 99 -12.10 -7.37 15.44
N PRO A 100 -11.51 -6.29 15.99
CA PRO A 100 -10.29 -5.61 15.54
C PRO A 100 -9.03 -6.43 15.88
N ASN A 101 -8.02 -6.36 15.02
CA ASN A 101 -6.68 -6.89 15.32
C ASN A 101 -5.62 -5.81 15.09
N VAL A 102 -4.59 -5.84 15.94
CA VAL A 102 -3.53 -4.84 15.97
C VAL A 102 -2.79 -4.71 14.62
N PRO A 103 -2.41 -5.80 13.92
CA PRO A 103 -1.72 -5.68 12.63
C PRO A 103 -2.55 -4.97 11.57
N ARG A 104 -3.86 -5.26 11.47
CA ARG A 104 -4.74 -4.59 10.52
C ARG A 104 -4.88 -3.11 10.87
N PHE A 105 -5.07 -2.77 12.15
CA PHE A 105 -5.21 -1.39 12.59
C PHE A 105 -3.94 -0.56 12.33
N LEU A 106 -2.79 -1.02 12.82
CA LEU A 106 -1.50 -0.34 12.60
C LEU A 106 -1.15 -0.30 11.11
N GLY A 107 -1.40 -1.40 10.41
CA GLY A 107 -1.24 -1.48 8.96
C GLY A 107 -2.01 -0.39 8.25
N THR A 108 -3.28 -0.19 8.63
CA THR A 108 -4.14 0.87 8.08
C THR A 108 -3.65 2.27 8.40
N LEU A 109 -3.35 2.53 9.67
CA LEU A 109 -2.88 3.82 10.13
C LEU A 109 -1.61 4.26 9.38
N LEU A 110 -0.63 3.38 9.23
CA LEU A 110 0.65 3.71 8.61
C LEU A 110 0.52 4.12 7.14
N PHE A 111 -0.26 3.40 6.33
CA PHE A 111 -0.41 3.78 4.92
C PHE A 111 -1.26 5.05 4.73
N TRP A 112 -2.23 5.30 5.61
CA TRP A 112 -2.97 6.56 5.60
C TRP A 112 -2.11 7.74 6.00
N LEU A 113 -1.24 7.57 7.01
CA LEU A 113 -0.29 8.61 7.37
C LEU A 113 0.72 8.87 6.25
N ALA A 114 1.17 7.83 5.52
CA ALA A 114 2.02 8.02 4.33
C ALA A 114 1.31 8.81 3.22
N LEU A 115 0.05 8.45 2.92
CA LEU A 115 -0.78 9.17 1.95
C LEU A 115 -1.02 10.62 2.37
N GLY A 116 -1.34 10.86 3.64
CA GLY A 116 -1.54 12.18 4.22
C GLY A 116 -0.27 13.03 4.17
N LEU A 117 0.88 12.44 4.54
CA LEU A 117 2.19 13.09 4.50
C LEU A 117 2.50 13.59 3.08
N PHE A 118 2.44 12.72 2.07
CA PHE A 118 2.76 13.13 0.70
C PHE A 118 1.72 14.07 0.10
N SER A 119 0.44 13.95 0.47
CA SER A 119 -0.58 14.92 0.08
C SER A 119 -0.27 16.32 0.65
N VAL A 120 0.09 16.42 1.93
CA VAL A 120 0.42 17.70 2.57
C VAL A 120 1.71 18.28 2.00
N LEU A 121 2.76 17.46 1.82
CA LEU A 121 4.00 17.93 1.21
C LEU A 121 3.79 18.45 -0.21
N ALA A 122 3.00 17.75 -1.03
CA ALA A 122 2.67 18.20 -2.38
C ALA A 122 1.93 19.54 -2.37
N LEU A 123 0.98 19.73 -1.46
CA LEU A 123 0.28 21.02 -1.31
C LEU A 123 1.22 22.14 -0.89
N LEU A 124 2.07 21.92 0.11
CA LEU A 124 3.01 22.93 0.61
C LEU A 124 4.02 23.33 -0.48
N GLN A 125 4.56 22.36 -1.21
CA GLN A 125 5.50 22.61 -2.31
C GLN A 125 4.83 23.32 -3.48
N GLY A 126 3.60 22.92 -3.83
CA GLY A 126 2.83 23.56 -4.89
C GLY A 126 2.48 25.02 -4.58
N MET A 127 2.08 25.30 -3.33
CA MET A 127 1.78 26.66 -2.89
C MET A 127 3.02 27.55 -2.79
N ALA A 128 4.18 27.00 -2.43
CA ALA A 128 5.43 27.77 -2.37
C ALA A 128 6.01 28.12 -3.75
N ALA A 129 5.54 27.43 -4.81
CA ALA A 129 5.98 27.64 -6.19
C ALA A 129 5.08 28.58 -7.00
N ALA A 130 3.96 29.04 -6.42
CA ALA A 130 3.00 29.97 -7.02
C ALA A 130 3.22 31.39 -6.51
#